data_AF-A0A3D9XH17-F1
#
_entry.id   AF-A0A3D9XH17-F1
#
_cell.length_a   1.000
_cell.length_b   1.000
_cell.length_c   1.000
_cell.angle_alpha   90.00
_cell.angle_beta   90.00
_cell.angle_gamma   90.00
#
_symmetry.space_group_name_H-M   'P 1'
#
loop_
_entity.id
_entity.type
_entity.pdbx_description
1 polymer ?
#
loop_
_entity_poly.entity_id
_entity_poly.type
_entity_poly.pdbx_seq_one_letter_code
_entity_poly.pdbx_strand_id
1 'polypeptide(L)'
;MASILPERRIAMSKIFDLGHTPEEWSAKLRPRGVELSPRTLRSKARAHGQYFAIGRAIFITPDQMDEILLREAKQLAGAGDPPSAPRPSVR
;
A
#
# COMPACT_ATOMS: atom_id res chain seq x y z
N MET A 1 -8.25 -26.08 -30.80
CA MET A 1 -8.27 -24.60 -30.79
C MET A 1 -8.36 -24.12 -29.35
N ALA A 2 -7.24 -23.77 -28.74
CA ALA A 2 -7.19 -23.28 -27.37
C ALA A 2 -7.71 -21.83 -27.32
N SER A 3 -8.88 -21.62 -26.73
CA SER A 3 -9.40 -20.29 -26.43
C SER A 3 -8.69 -19.79 -25.17
N ILE A 4 -7.66 -18.97 -25.37
CA ILE A 4 -6.89 -18.36 -24.29
C ILE A 4 -7.51 -16.97 -24.01
N LEU A 5 -7.95 -16.80 -22.75
CA LEU A 5 -8.36 -15.58 -22.02
C LEU A 5 -9.84 -15.13 -22.07
N PRO A 6 -10.61 -15.41 -20.99
CA PRO A 6 -11.66 -14.52 -20.52
C PRO A 6 -11.29 -13.78 -19.21
N GLU A 7 -10.01 -13.70 -18.81
CA GLU A 7 -9.66 -13.07 -17.52
C GLU A 7 -9.65 -11.53 -17.54
N ARG A 8 -9.59 -10.89 -18.70
CA ARG A 8 -9.46 -9.42 -18.79
C ARG A 8 -10.77 -8.64 -18.64
N ARG A 9 -11.94 -9.29 -18.59
CA ARG A 9 -13.24 -8.60 -18.55
C ARG A 9 -13.84 -8.45 -17.14
N ILE A 10 -13.36 -9.21 -16.16
CA ILE A 10 -13.82 -9.14 -14.75
C ILE A 10 -13.03 -8.12 -13.92
N ALA A 11 -11.84 -7.72 -14.38
CA ALA A 11 -10.96 -6.80 -13.65
C ALA A 11 -11.46 -5.34 -13.62
N MET A 12 -12.22 -4.91 -14.63
CA MET A 12 -12.67 -3.51 -14.74
C MET A 12 -13.70 -3.14 -13.65
N SER A 13 -14.55 -4.08 -13.23
CA SER A 13 -15.57 -3.84 -12.20
C SER A 13 -14.98 -3.76 -10.80
N LYS A 14 -14.06 -4.68 -10.47
CA LYS A 14 -13.50 -4.81 -9.11
C LYS A 14 -12.78 -3.56 -8.61
N ILE A 15 -12.16 -2.77 -9.49
CA ILE A 15 -11.43 -1.56 -9.08
C ILE A 15 -12.41 -0.49 -8.59
N PHE A 16 -13.54 -0.28 -9.28
CA PHE A 16 -14.54 0.69 -8.84
C PHE A 16 -15.42 0.15 -7.71
N ASP A 17 -15.64 -1.17 -7.66
CA ASP A 17 -16.45 -1.81 -6.61
C ASP A 17 -15.71 -1.88 -5.26
N LEU A 18 -14.39 -2.08 -5.26
CA LEU A 18 -13.58 -2.28 -4.05
C LEU A 18 -12.62 -1.12 -3.77
N GLY A 19 -12.24 -0.36 -4.79
CA GLY A 19 -11.30 0.74 -4.68
C GLY A 19 -11.92 1.91 -3.95
N HIS A 20 -11.20 2.42 -2.95
CA HIS A 20 -11.56 3.65 -2.25
C HIS A 20 -10.48 4.70 -2.45
N THR A 21 -10.89 5.96 -2.43
CA THR A 21 -10.00 7.11 -2.39
C THR A 21 -9.27 7.19 -1.04
N PRO A 22 -8.13 7.90 -0.96
CA PRO A 22 -7.41 8.12 0.29
C PRO A 22 -8.27 8.74 1.40
N GLU A 23 -9.18 9.63 1.01
CA GLU A 23 -10.14 10.29 1.89
C GLU A 23 -11.15 9.29 2.46
N GLU A 24 -11.70 8.42 1.63
CA GLU A 24 -12.62 7.35 2.05
C GLU A 24 -11.92 6.31 2.93
N TRP A 25 -10.69 5.92 2.61
CA TRP A 25 -9.90 5.02 3.45
C TRP A 25 -9.63 5.61 4.83
N SER A 26 -9.26 6.89 4.89
CA SER A 26 -9.11 7.60 6.17
C SER A 26 -10.42 7.57 6.96
N ALA A 27 -11.55 7.89 6.32
CA ALA A 27 -12.86 7.86 6.96
C ALA A 27 -13.26 6.46 7.44
N LYS A 28 -12.98 5.40 6.66
CA LYS A 28 -13.29 4.00 6.98
C LYS A 28 -12.48 3.46 8.15
N LEU A 29 -11.26 3.96 8.32
CA LEU A 29 -10.31 3.49 9.34
C LEU A 29 -10.41 4.29 10.65
N ARG A 30 -10.89 5.53 10.61
CA ARG A 30 -11.13 6.36 11.82
C ARG A 30 -11.95 5.67 12.92
N PRO A 31 -13.11 5.03 12.63
CA PRO A 31 -13.89 4.34 13.65
C PRO A 31 -13.16 3.17 14.32
N ARG A 32 -12.10 2.66 13.69
CA ARG A 32 -11.27 1.56 14.20
C ARG A 32 -10.09 2.07 15.04
N GLY A 33 -10.03 3.38 15.33
CA GLY A 33 -8.94 4.00 16.07
C GLY A 33 -7.66 4.19 15.26
N VAL A 34 -7.71 4.03 13.93
CA VAL A 34 -6.54 4.17 13.07
C VAL A 34 -6.46 5.61 12.56
N GLU A 35 -5.48 6.36 13.05
CA GLU A 35 -5.18 7.73 12.61
C GLU A 35 -4.36 7.75 11.32
N LEU A 36 -5.01 7.44 10.20
CA LEU A 36 -4.38 7.47 8.90
C LEU A 36 -4.81 8.70 8.09
N SER A 37 -3.86 9.58 7.78
CA SER A 37 -4.14 10.79 6.99
C SER A 37 -4.25 10.47 5.49
N PRO A 38 -5.16 11.11 4.73
CA PRO A 38 -5.23 10.95 3.28
C PRO A 38 -3.93 11.33 2.56
N ARG A 39 -3.17 12.29 3.11
CA ARG A 39 -1.86 12.71 2.60
C ARG A 39 -0.83 11.59 2.74
N THR A 40 -0.79 10.93 3.89
CA THR A 40 0.10 9.78 4.14
C THR A 40 -0.23 8.65 3.18
N LEU A 41 -1.50 8.30 3.03
CA LEU A 41 -1.97 7.31 2.05
C LEU A 41 -1.52 7.64 0.63
N ARG A 42 -1.74 8.87 0.17
CA ARG A 42 -1.29 9.32 -1.16
C ARG A 42 0.21 9.19 -1.35
N SER A 43 0.99 9.50 -0.32
CA SER A 43 2.45 9.41 -0.36
C SER A 43 2.91 7.95 -0.43
N LYS A 44 2.36 7.09 0.42
CA LYS A 44 2.76 5.68 0.52
C LYS A 44 2.28 4.87 -0.68
N ALA A 45 1.06 5.08 -1.14
CA ALA A 45 0.55 4.45 -2.34
C ALA A 45 1.41 4.79 -3.58
N ARG A 46 1.81 6.06 -3.73
CA ARG A 46 2.75 6.48 -4.78
C ARG A 46 4.14 5.88 -4.62
N ALA A 47 4.69 5.87 -3.40
CA ALA A 47 6.01 5.32 -3.14
C ALA A 47 6.12 3.82 -3.46
N HIS A 48 5.06 3.06 -3.16
CA HIS A 48 5.02 1.62 -3.37
C HIS A 48 4.40 1.19 -4.71
N GLY A 49 3.90 2.14 -5.51
CA GLY A 49 3.21 1.85 -6.78
C GLY A 49 1.86 1.15 -6.62
N GLN A 50 1.26 1.18 -5.42
CA GLN A 50 0.04 0.45 -5.06
C GLN A 50 -1.19 1.36 -5.15
N TYR A 51 -1.56 1.75 -6.36
CA TYR A 51 -2.77 2.55 -6.63
C TYR A 51 -3.20 2.46 -8.09
N PHE A 52 -4.47 2.75 -8.33
CA PHE A 52 -4.99 3.13 -9.63
C PHE A 52 -5.20 4.64 -9.67
N ALA A 53 -4.94 5.27 -10.81
CA ALA A 53 -5.16 6.71 -10.97
C ALA A 53 -6.03 7.02 -12.19
N ILE A 54 -6.89 8.01 -12.02
CA ILE A 54 -7.67 8.61 -13.10
C ILE A 54 -7.62 10.13 -12.96
N GLY A 55 -6.86 10.77 -13.85
CA GLY A 55 -6.57 12.20 -13.76
C GLY A 55 -5.90 12.55 -12.42
N ARG A 56 -6.63 13.29 -11.58
CA ARG A 56 -6.16 13.71 -10.24
C ARG A 56 -6.60 12.77 -9.11
N ALA A 57 -7.58 11.92 -9.37
CA ALA A 57 -8.10 10.98 -8.39
C ALA A 57 -7.22 9.72 -8.36
N ILE A 58 -7.05 9.16 -7.16
CA ILE A 58 -6.45 7.85 -6.99
C ILE A 58 -7.41 6.94 -6.24
N PHE A 59 -7.40 5.68 -6.61
CA PHE A 59 -8.13 4.60 -5.97
C PHE A 59 -7.13 3.58 -5.45
N ILE A 60 -7.38 3.10 -4.24
CA ILE A 60 -6.57 2.08 -3.59
C ILE A 60 -7.55 0.94 -3.27
N THR A 61 -7.29 -0.24 -3.83
CA THR A 61 -8.08 -1.44 -3.49
C THR A 61 -7.62 -2.01 -2.14
N PRO A 62 -8.42 -2.85 -1.47
CA PRO A 62 -8.02 -3.51 -0.23
C PRO A 62 -6.70 -4.28 -0.38
N ASP A 63 -6.54 -5.03 -1.47
CA ASP A 63 -5.31 -5.79 -1.76
C ASP A 63 -4.07 -4.86 -1.86
N GLN A 64 -4.23 -3.69 -2.48
CA GLN A 64 -3.16 -2.68 -2.56
C GLN A 64 -2.85 -2.06 -1.20
N MET A 65 -3.85 -1.88 -0.35
CA MET A 65 -3.66 -1.40 1.02
C MET A 65 -2.85 -2.39 1.84
N ASP A 66 -3.18 -3.68 1.75
CA ASP A 66 -2.49 -4.74 2.47
C ASP A 66 -1.01 -4.81 2.05
N GLU A 67 -0.73 -4.69 0.74
CA GLU A 67 0.64 -4.59 0.22
C GLU A 67 1.40 -3.37 0.76
N ILE A 68 0.75 -2.20 0.87
CA ILE A 68 1.36 -1.00 1.48
C ILE A 68 1.72 -1.29 2.93
N LEU A 69 0.80 -1.88 3.71
CA LEU A 69 1.03 -2.18 5.13
C LEU A 69 2.15 -3.21 5.34
N LEU A 70 2.19 -4.27 4.54
CA LEU A 70 3.25 -5.29 4.61
C LEU A 70 4.64 -4.71 4.31
N ARG A 71 4.73 -3.80 3.32
CA ARG A 71 5.99 -3.14 2.95
C ARG A 71 6.47 -2.20 4.05
N GLU A 72 5.57 -1.43 4.65
CA GLU A 72 5.91 -0.56 5.78
C GLU A 72 6.35 -1.38 7.01
N ALA A 73 5.66 -2.48 7.32
CA ALA A 73 6.05 -3.37 8.40
C ALA A 73 7.46 -3.96 8.17
N LYS A 74 7.77 -4.36 6.93
CA LYS A 74 9.12 -4.85 6.56
C LYS A 74 10.19 -3.77 6.70
N GLN A 75 9.89 -2.52 6.35
CA GLN A 75 10.82 -1.40 6.52
C GLN A 75 11.10 -1.08 7.99
N LEU A 76 10.08 -1.13 8.84
CA LEU A 76 10.24 -0.96 10.29
C LEU A 76 11.03 -2.12 10.92
N ALA A 77 10.78 -3.36 10.50
CA ALA A 77 11.51 -4.53 10.98
C ALA A 77 12.98 -4.55 10.52
N GLY A 78 13.26 -4.07 9.30
CA GLY A 78 14.63 -3.97 8.76
C GLY A 78 15.45 -2.80 9.31
N ALA A 79 14.83 -1.84 9.98
CA ALA A 79 15.52 -0.75 10.67
C ALA A 79 15.97 -1.11 12.10
N GLY A 80 15.67 -2.33 12.56
CA GLY A 80 15.98 -2.84 13.89
C GLY A 80 17.29 -3.61 14.01
N ASP A 81 18.28 -3.39 13.15
CA ASP A 81 19.63 -3.94 13.38
C ASP A 81 20.22 -3.30 14.66
N PRO A 82 20.75 -4.09 15.62
CA PRO A 82 21.33 -3.56 16.86
C PRO A 82 22.56 -2.69 16.55
N PRO A 83 22.92 -1.74 17.44
CA PRO A 83 24.10 -0.90 17.25
C PRO A 83 25.32 -1.77 16.96
N SER A 84 25.89 -1.56 15.78
CA SER A 84 27.11 -2.20 15.29
C SER A 84 28.13 -2.28 16.42
N ALA A 85 28.52 -3.51 16.79
CA ALA A 85 29.51 -3.78 17.82
C ALA A 85 30.76 -2.88 17.66
N PRO A 86 31.41 -2.46 18.76
CA PRO A 86 32.60 -1.63 18.67
C PRO A 86 33.66 -2.40 17.89
N ARG A 87 34.17 -1.76 16.82
CA ARG A 87 35.25 -2.31 15.99
C ARG A 87 36.42 -2.68 16.91
N PRO A 88 37.06 -3.85 16.75
CA PRO A 88 38.22 -4.19 17.55
C PRO A 88 39.31 -3.15 17.29
N SER A 89 39.75 -2.48 18.35
CA SER A 89 40.92 -1.62 18.32
C SER A 89 42.10 -2.49 17.92
N VAL A 90 42.60 -2.29 16.71
CA VAL A 90 43.89 -2.85 16.29
C VAL A 90 44.95 -2.16 17.13
N ARG A 91 45.69 -2.99 17.87
CA ARG A 91 46.79 -2.61 18.76
C ARG A 91 47.98 -2.07 17.99
#